data_AF-A0A7Y0ZJZ8-F1
#
_entry.id   AF-A0A7Y0ZJZ8-F1
#
_cell.length_a   1.000
_cell.length_b   1.000
_cell.length_c   1.000
_cell.angle_alpha   90.00
_cell.angle_beta   90.00
_cell.angle_gamma   90.00
#
_symmetry.space_group_name_H-M   'P 1'
#
loop_
_entity.id
_entity.type
_entity.pdbx_description
1 polymer ?
#
loop_
_entity_poly.entity_id
_entity_poly.type
_entity_poly.pdbx_seq_one_letter_code
_entity_poly.pdbx_strand_id
1 'polypeptide(L)'
;MPERQLRILLVEDHPFQLLAIQCLLKSFGYDQLTPAANAEQAIKLMRTTEVPFDVMLCDQCLPDLTGLELVEIASHAGFVKSAVLLSGLPALELEYLKTLAIQRDLRLLGYLAKPLNKEAWIELINQSALAHD
;
A
#
# COMPACT_ATOMS: atom_id res chain seq x y z
N MET A 1 3.09 -19.64 -11.68
CA MET A 1 3.71 -19.46 -10.35
C MET A 1 2.59 -19.64 -9.34
N PRO A 2 2.68 -20.54 -8.35
CA PRO A 2 1.62 -20.63 -7.35
C PRO A 2 1.60 -19.27 -6.63
N GLU A 3 0.47 -18.59 -6.78
CA GLU A 3 0.24 -17.22 -6.37
C GLU A 3 0.47 -17.12 -4.87
N ARG A 4 1.55 -16.43 -4.47
CA ARG A 4 1.80 -16.17 -3.04
C ARG A 4 0.58 -15.42 -2.52
N GLN A 5 -0.16 -16.03 -1.59
CA GLN A 5 -1.31 -15.37 -0.95
C GLN A 5 -0.80 -14.17 -0.13
N LEU A 6 -0.65 -13.02 -0.79
CA LEU A 6 -0.17 -11.79 -0.17
C LEU A 6 -1.19 -11.29 0.83
N ARG A 7 -0.77 -11.08 2.07
CA ARG A 7 -1.57 -10.37 3.07
C ARG A 7 -1.50 -8.88 2.77
N ILE A 8 -2.58 -8.32 2.23
CA ILE A 8 -2.63 -6.93 1.79
C ILE A 8 -3.47 -6.11 2.79
N LEU A 9 -2.86 -5.07 3.36
CA LEU A 9 -3.57 -4.02 4.10
C LEU A 9 -4.03 -2.93 3.11
N LEU A 10 -5.33 -2.65 3.07
CA LEU A 10 -5.92 -1.61 2.22
C LEU A 10 -6.34 -0.43 3.07
N VAL A 11 -5.83 0.77 2.78
CA VAL A 11 -6.16 1.99 3.53
C VAL A 11 -6.75 3.02 2.59
N GLU A 12 -8.04 3.31 2.73
CA GLU A 12 -8.81 4.24 1.89
C GLU A 12 -10.03 4.69 2.68
N ASP A 13 -10.22 6.00 2.82
CA ASP A 13 -11.28 6.59 3.65
C ASP A 13 -12.63 6.63 2.94
N HIS A 14 -12.65 6.67 1.61
CA HIS A 14 -13.88 6.68 0.84
C HIS A 14 -14.46 5.25 0.69
N PRO A 15 -15.63 4.92 1.27
CA PRO A 15 -16.13 3.54 1.33
C PRO A 15 -16.33 2.90 -0.05
N PHE A 16 -16.77 3.68 -1.04
CA PHE A 16 -16.93 3.18 -2.41
C PHE A 16 -15.58 2.87 -3.09
N GLN A 17 -14.56 3.71 -2.87
CA GLN A 17 -13.23 3.46 -3.45
C GLN A 17 -12.60 2.23 -2.80
N LEU A 18 -12.72 2.10 -1.48
CA LEU A 18 -12.25 0.94 -0.73
C LEU A 18 -12.91 -0.36 -1.22
N LEU A 19 -14.22 -0.34 -1.47
CA LEU A 19 -14.93 -1.49 -2.05
C LEU A 19 -14.46 -1.79 -3.49
N ALA A 20 -14.30 -0.75 -4.32
CA ALA A 20 -13.84 -0.90 -5.70
C ALA A 20 -12.44 -1.51 -5.77
N ILE A 21 -11.50 -1.04 -4.95
CA ILE A 21 -10.14 -1.57 -4.85
C ILE A 21 -10.15 -3.03 -4.40
N GLN A 22 -10.99 -3.38 -3.41
CA GLN A 22 -11.15 -4.77 -2.97
C GLN A 22 -11.64 -5.67 -4.11
N CYS A 23 -12.65 -5.24 -4.87
CA CYS A 23 -13.15 -6.00 -6.01
C CYS A 23 -12.08 -6.16 -7.11
N LEU A 24 -11.32 -5.11 -7.40
CA LEU A 24 -10.22 -5.15 -8.38
C LEU A 24 -9.15 -6.15 -7.95
N LEU A 25 -8.62 -6.03 -6.73
CA LEU A 25 -7.58 -6.93 -6.22
C LEU A 25 -8.03 -8.39 -6.19
N LYS A 26 -9.28 -8.66 -5.81
CA LYS A 26 -9.85 -10.02 -5.91
C LYS A 26 -9.90 -10.52 -7.35
N SER A 27 -10.30 -9.68 -8.31
CA SER A 27 -10.29 -10.04 -9.73
C SER A 27 -8.87 -10.22 -10.30
N PHE A 28 -7.85 -9.71 -9.60
CA PHE A 28 -6.45 -9.93 -9.93
C PHE A 28 -5.86 -11.19 -9.26
N GLY A 29 -6.63 -11.90 -8.43
CA GLY A 29 -6.21 -13.12 -7.73
C GLY A 29 -5.77 -12.93 -6.28
N TYR A 30 -5.99 -11.74 -5.69
CA TYR A 30 -5.62 -11.46 -4.29
C TYR A 30 -6.82 -11.51 -3.35
N ASP A 31 -6.90 -12.55 -2.53
CA ASP A 31 -8.04 -12.77 -1.62
C ASP A 31 -7.79 -12.34 -0.16
N GLN A 32 -6.53 -12.26 0.29
CA GLN A 32 -6.16 -11.96 1.68
C GLN A 32 -6.10 -10.43 1.92
N LEU A 33 -7.25 -9.78 1.82
CA LEU A 33 -7.39 -8.33 1.95
C LEU A 33 -7.88 -7.95 3.36
N THR A 34 -7.18 -7.02 4.01
CA THR A 34 -7.60 -6.41 5.29
C THR A 34 -7.88 -4.93 5.08
N PRO A 35 -9.15 -4.49 5.07
CA PRO A 35 -9.50 -3.08 4.86
C PRO A 35 -9.40 -2.22 6.13
N ALA A 36 -9.00 -0.96 5.96
CA ALA A 36 -8.97 0.09 6.95
C ALA A 36 -9.50 1.40 6.35
N ALA A 37 -10.36 2.10 7.08
CA ALA A 37 -11.05 3.31 6.62
C ALA A 37 -10.31 4.61 6.97
N ASN A 38 -9.15 4.53 7.61
CA ASN A 38 -8.29 5.66 7.98
C ASN A 38 -6.95 5.15 8.52
N ALA A 39 -6.01 6.07 8.79
CA ALA A 39 -4.70 5.72 9.31
C ALA A 39 -4.77 5.16 10.74
N GLU A 40 -5.65 5.68 11.60
CA GLU A 40 -5.84 5.15 12.96
C GLU A 40 -6.19 3.65 12.97
N GLN A 41 -7.17 3.25 12.16
CA GLN A 41 -7.57 1.85 12.02
C GLN A 41 -6.43 1.00 11.45
N ALA A 42 -5.72 1.51 10.43
CA ALA A 42 -4.58 0.82 9.85
C ALA A 42 -3.48 0.57 10.88
N ILE A 43 -3.12 1.59 11.68
CA ILE A 43 -2.12 1.47 12.76
C ILE A 43 -2.56 0.44 13.81
N LYS A 44 -3.84 0.46 14.21
CA LYS A 44 -4.38 -0.53 15.15
C LYS A 44 -4.23 -1.95 14.61
N LEU A 45 -4.64 -2.18 13.36
CA LEU A 45 -4.55 -3.49 12.70
C LEU A 45 -3.10 -3.97 12.64
N MET A 46 -2.18 -3.10 12.22
CA MET A 46 -0.74 -3.37 12.16
C MET A 46 -0.13 -3.74 13.51
N ARG A 47 -0.55 -3.09 14.59
CA ARG A 47 -0.07 -3.39 15.97
C ARG A 47 -0.62 -4.70 16.53
N THR A 48 -1.82 -5.10 16.11
CA THR A 48 -2.50 -6.29 16.65
C THR A 48 -2.20 -7.57 15.88
N THR A 49 -1.59 -7.48 14.70
CA THR A 49 -1.19 -8.67 13.93
C THR A 49 0.17 -9.19 14.39
N GLU A 50 0.29 -10.49 14.57
CA GLU A 50 1.58 -11.13 14.93
C GLU A 50 2.57 -11.13 13.77
N VAL A 51 2.05 -11.24 12.55
CA VAL A 51 2.85 -11.28 11.33
C VAL A 51 2.69 -9.95 10.58
N PRO A 52 3.78 -9.32 10.11
CA PRO A 52 3.71 -8.15 9.24
C PRO A 52 2.87 -8.41 7.98
N PHE A 53 2.19 -7.38 7.48
CA PHE A 53 1.55 -7.45 6.17
C PHE A 53 2.62 -7.55 5.07
N ASP A 54 2.31 -8.27 4.00
CA ASP A 54 3.24 -8.36 2.87
C ASP A 54 3.29 -7.04 2.11
N VAL A 55 2.13 -6.41 1.93
CA VAL A 55 1.99 -5.15 1.23
C VAL A 55 0.92 -4.30 1.91
N MET A 56 1.19 -3.01 2.07
CA MET A 56 0.16 -2.02 2.33
C MET A 56 -0.13 -1.23 1.05
N LEU A 57 -1.38 -1.22 0.58
CA LEU A 57 -1.85 -0.31 -0.46
C LEU A 57 -2.64 0.81 0.23
N CYS A 58 -2.08 2.02 0.20
CA CYS A 58 -2.60 3.15 0.96
C CYS A 58 -2.93 4.31 0.03
N ASP A 59 -4.10 4.93 0.20
CA ASP A 59 -4.37 6.21 -0.42
C ASP A 59 -3.41 7.27 0.11
N GLN A 60 -2.92 8.15 -0.78
CA GLN A 60 -2.03 9.24 -0.36
C GLN A 60 -2.78 10.32 0.41
N CYS A 61 -4.07 10.52 0.13
CA CYS A 61 -4.88 11.64 0.64
C CYS A 61 -5.90 11.19 1.71
N LEU A 62 -5.43 10.64 2.83
CA LEU A 62 -6.32 10.31 3.96
C LEU A 62 -6.66 11.57 4.79
N PRO A 63 -7.77 11.56 5.55
CA PRO A 63 -8.23 12.74 6.30
C PRO A 63 -7.41 13.04 7.56
N ASP A 64 -6.65 12.08 8.08
CA ASP A 64 -5.91 12.16 9.34
C ASP A 64 -4.40 12.31 9.16
N LEU A 65 -3.77 11.42 8.39
CA LEU A 65 -2.34 11.44 8.06
C LEU A 65 -2.15 11.28 6.56
N THR A 66 -1.10 11.84 5.97
CA THR A 66 -0.80 11.50 4.57
C THR A 66 -0.45 10.00 4.46
N GLY A 67 -0.72 9.40 3.30
CA GLY A 67 -0.36 8.00 3.07
C GLY A 67 1.14 7.77 3.26
N LEU A 68 1.98 8.71 2.83
CA LEU A 68 3.43 8.65 3.05
C LEU A 68 3.82 8.64 4.54
N GLU A 69 3.17 9.44 5.39
CA GLU A 69 3.41 9.41 6.84
C GLU A 69 2.98 8.08 7.47
N LEU A 70 1.87 7.49 7.00
CA LEU A 70 1.46 6.15 7.43
C LEU A 70 2.47 5.08 7.00
N VAL A 71 3.01 5.19 5.77
CA VAL A 71 4.08 4.32 5.26
C VAL A 71 5.34 4.45 6.11
N GLU A 72 5.67 5.66 6.55
CA GLU A 72 6.80 5.92 7.46
C GLU A 72 6.64 5.16 8.78
N ILE A 73 5.49 5.32 9.44
CA ILE A 73 5.16 4.59 10.68
C ILE A 73 5.26 3.07 10.45
N ALA A 74 4.68 2.57 9.36
CA ALA A 74 4.66 1.14 9.05
C ALA A 74 6.05 0.57 8.75
N SER A 75 6.91 1.36 8.07
CA SER A 75 8.26 0.97 7.67
C SER A 75 9.18 0.87 8.88
N HIS A 76 9.24 1.92 9.71
CA HIS A 76 10.14 1.98 10.86
C HIS A 76 9.75 1.00 11.97
N ALA A 77 8.45 0.71 12.12
CA ALA A 77 7.97 -0.30 13.06
C ALA A 77 8.04 -1.75 12.52
N GLY A 78 8.39 -1.94 11.25
CA GLY A 78 8.44 -3.26 10.63
C GLY A 78 7.07 -3.95 10.46
N PHE A 79 5.97 -3.18 10.48
CA PHE A 79 4.61 -3.71 10.36
C PHE A 79 4.26 -4.19 8.95
N VAL A 80 5.00 -3.72 7.95
CA VAL A 80 4.82 -4.09 6.54
C VAL A 80 6.18 -4.47 5.95
N LYS A 81 6.18 -5.45 5.04
CA LYS A 81 7.38 -5.75 4.23
C LYS A 81 7.57 -4.72 3.12
N SER A 82 6.47 -4.22 2.59
CA SER A 82 6.46 -3.24 1.51
C SER A 82 5.18 -2.41 1.53
N ALA A 83 5.21 -1.25 0.88
CA ALA A 83 4.07 -0.37 0.71
C ALA A 83 3.97 0.19 -0.70
N VAL A 84 2.75 0.53 -1.09
CA VAL A 84 2.38 1.16 -2.36
C VAL A 84 1.43 2.29 -2.06
N LEU A 85 1.68 3.47 -2.63
CA LEU A 85 0.78 4.60 -2.53
C LEU A 85 -0.13 4.65 -3.76
N LEU A 86 -1.43 4.68 -3.55
CA LEU A 86 -2.41 4.91 -4.59
C LEU A 86 -2.75 6.41 -4.58
N SER A 87 -2.60 7.08 -5.72
CA SER A 87 -2.65 8.55 -5.75
C SER A 87 -3.23 9.09 -7.06
N GLY A 88 -3.93 10.22 -6.96
CA GLY A 88 -4.35 11.04 -8.11
C GLY A 88 -3.47 12.27 -8.33
N LEU A 89 -2.33 12.38 -7.63
CA LEU A 89 -1.49 13.57 -7.69
C LEU A 89 -0.75 13.70 -9.03
N PRO A 90 -0.42 14.95 -9.45
CA PRO A 90 0.41 15.19 -10.64
C PRO A 90 1.79 14.54 -10.54
N ALA A 91 2.39 14.22 -11.68
CA ALA A 91 3.70 13.55 -11.75
C ALA A 91 4.80 14.28 -10.96
N LEU A 92 4.81 15.62 -10.97
CA LEU A 92 5.80 16.41 -10.23
C LEU A 92 5.72 16.19 -8.71
N GLU A 93 4.50 16.09 -8.17
CA GLU A 93 4.29 15.83 -6.75
C GLU A 93 4.68 14.38 -6.39
N LEU A 94 4.40 13.42 -7.28
CA LEU A 94 4.83 12.03 -7.08
C LEU A 94 6.37 11.91 -7.05
N GLU A 95 7.09 12.63 -7.92
CA GLU A 95 8.57 12.65 -7.90
C GLU A 95 9.13 13.25 -6.60
N TYR A 96 8.47 14.28 -6.06
CA TYR A 96 8.83 14.84 -4.76
C TYR A 96 8.63 13.81 -3.64
N LEU A 97 7.48 13.12 -3.61
CA LEU A 97 7.20 12.11 -2.59
C LEU A 97 8.15 10.90 -2.71
N LYS A 98 8.54 10.47 -3.92
CA LYS A 98 9.59 9.46 -4.14
C LYS A 98 10.91 9.87 -3.50
N THR A 99 11.32 11.12 -3.72
CA THR A 99 12.57 11.65 -3.14
C THR A 99 12.53 11.61 -1.61
N LEU A 100 11.40 12.03 -1.01
CA LEU A 100 11.21 11.96 0.43
C LEU A 100 11.24 10.51 0.96
N ALA A 101 10.60 9.58 0.27
CA ALA A 101 10.57 8.17 0.66
C ALA A 101 11.98 7.56 0.73
N ILE A 102 12.84 7.89 -0.25
CA ILE A 102 14.24 7.45 -0.25
C ILE A 102 15.01 8.09 0.91
N GLN A 103 14.87 9.40 1.11
CA GLN A 103 15.56 10.13 2.17
C GLN A 103 15.20 9.64 3.58
N ARG A 104 13.98 9.12 3.76
CA ARG A 104 13.47 8.60 5.04
C ARG A 104 13.63 7.09 5.21
N ASP A 105 14.27 6.42 4.25
CA ASP A 105 14.48 4.96 4.23
C ASP A 105 13.16 4.17 4.35
N LEU A 106 12.17 4.55 3.55
CA LEU A 106 10.84 3.92 3.59
C LEU A 106 10.80 2.66 2.73
N ARG A 107 10.01 1.65 3.18
CA ARG A 107 9.75 0.41 2.42
C ARG A 107 8.71 0.63 1.31
N LEU A 108 8.82 1.74 0.58
CA LEU A 108 7.89 2.13 -0.46
C LEU A 108 8.36 1.60 -1.82
N LEU A 109 7.57 0.72 -2.43
CA LEU A 109 7.82 0.19 -3.77
C LEU A 109 7.52 1.23 -4.86
N GLY A 110 6.53 2.08 -4.62
CA GLY A 110 6.23 3.19 -5.51
C GLY A 110 4.79 3.67 -5.42
N TYR A 111 4.35 4.30 -6.50
CA TYR A 111 3.08 5.01 -6.60
C TYR A 111 2.29 4.46 -7.78
N LEU A 112 1.00 4.24 -7.59
CA LEU A 112 0.05 3.84 -8.62
C LEU A 112 -1.01 4.93 -8.79
N ALA A 113 -1.46 5.13 -10.02
CA ALA A 113 -2.54 6.07 -10.31
C ALA A 113 -3.91 5.46 -9.96
N LYS A 114 -4.88 6.31 -9.59
CA LYS A 114 -6.31 5.93 -9.54
C LYS A 114 -6.93 6.02 -10.95
N PRO A 115 -7.76 5.06 -11.40
CA PRO A 115 -8.08 3.78 -10.73
C PRO A 115 -6.92 2.77 -10.82
N LEU A 116 -6.87 1.84 -9.88
CA LEU A 116 -5.84 0.79 -9.81
C LEU A 116 -5.82 -0.05 -11.09
N ASN A 117 -4.68 -0.07 -11.78
CA ASN A 117 -4.45 -0.88 -12.98
C ASN A 117 -3.76 -2.22 -12.63
N LYS A 118 -4.18 -3.31 -13.28
CA LYS A 118 -3.68 -4.68 -13.00
C LYS A 118 -2.21 -4.85 -13.34
N GLU A 119 -1.81 -4.40 -14.53
CA GLU A 119 -0.45 -4.57 -15.04
C GLU A 119 0.54 -3.82 -14.16
N ALA A 120 0.24 -2.55 -13.85
CA ALA A 120 1.08 -1.72 -12.99
C ALA A 120 1.18 -2.26 -11.56
N TRP A 121 0.08 -2.79 -11.01
CA TRP A 121 0.10 -3.47 -9.71
C TRP A 121 1.03 -4.70 -9.73
N ILE A 122 0.86 -5.59 -10.72
CA ILE A 122 1.66 -6.82 -10.83
C ILE A 122 3.15 -6.50 -11.01
N GLU A 123 3.46 -5.52 -11.86
CA GLU A 123 4.84 -5.07 -12.09
C GLU A 123 5.50 -4.64 -10.78
N LEU A 124 4.82 -3.79 -10.01
CA LEU A 124 5.34 -3.22 -8.78
C LEU A 124 5.48 -4.27 -7.67
N ILE A 125 4.52 -5.19 -7.56
CA ILE A 125 4.60 -6.31 -6.61
C ILE A 125 5.74 -7.26 -6.96
N ASN A 126 5.98 -7.55 -8.24
CA ASN A 126 7.06 -8.45 -8.64
C ASN A 126 8.46 -7.86 -8.38
N GLN A 127 8.62 -6.53 -8.40
CA GLN A 127 9.87 -5.88 -8.00
C GLN A 127 10.24 -6.19 -6.54
N SER A 128 9.25 -6.33 -5.65
CA SER A 128 9.48 -6.71 -4.25
C SER A 128 9.98 -8.15 -4.09
N ALA A 129 9.50 -9.07 -4.93
CA ALA A 129 9.88 -10.48 -4.87
C ALA A 129 11.33 -10.71 -5.33
N LEU A 130 11.81 -9.91 -6.28
CA LEU A 130 13.18 -9.97 -6.79
C LEU A 130 14.23 -9.37 -5.84
N ALA A 131 13.82 -8.59 -4.85
CA ALA A 131 14.72 -7.93 -3.92
C ALA A 131 15.01 -8.75 -2.64
N HIS A 132 14.41 -9.93 -2.49
CA HIS A 132 14.51 -10.77 -1.29
C HIS A 132 15.04 -12.19 -1.59
N ASP A 133 15.55 -12.43 -2.80
CA ASP A 133 16.38 -13.58 -3.20
C ASP A 133 17.86 -13.15 -3.29
#